data_AF-A0A7S4DJZ8-F1
#
_entry.id   AF-A0A7S4DJZ8-F1
#
_cell.length_a   1.000
_cell.length_b   1.000
_cell.length_c   1.000
_cell.angle_alpha   90.00
_cell.angle_beta   90.00
_cell.angle_gamma   90.00
#
_symmetry.space_group_name_H-M   'P 1'
#
loop_
_entity.id
_entity.type
_entity.pdbx_description
1 polymer ?
#
loop_
_entity_poly.entity_id
_entity_poly.type
_entity_poly.pdbx_seq_one_letter_code
_entity_poly.pdbx_strand_id
1 'polypeptide(L)'
;MSAEGEMKTEATKQEVQTGQSEPVAPGGPEPDHNADKVNKGGAVPEDSQPIIVDKPDAETARQEMDTDKPKIDEPIAALTLYGFILVMSFVVMVEASIECDRANNCSDERGWAVTVSVISIICTGVAIALEMYTDVCSDIIGVIFAFFLLLLWSGGAGVLTFRAPFTATGNGYFASWLAWFASAYLVYSESPFLKRRVSEVFSAGLHFKSMLAIVLGSIVVLIAGAILCAEENCTNQNAYSVAVPSVAIPIVLPFMFLTMLQEYAIVRKSPNCR
;
A
#
# COMPACT_ATOMS: atom_id res chain seq x y z
N MET A 1 15.89 50.59 -21.33
CA MET A 1 15.55 50.78 -19.90
C MET A 1 15.03 49.42 -19.43
N SER A 2 15.86 48.38 -19.24
CA SER A 2 16.94 48.19 -18.25
C SER A 2 16.54 48.62 -16.85
N ALA A 3 16.07 47.65 -16.07
CA ALA A 3 16.14 47.64 -14.62
C ALA A 3 16.36 46.18 -14.19
N GLU A 4 17.63 45.84 -13.99
CA GLU A 4 18.09 44.64 -13.29
C GLU A 4 17.77 44.80 -11.80
N GLY A 5 17.13 43.79 -11.20
CA GLY A 5 16.85 43.73 -9.77
C GLY A 5 17.63 42.58 -9.15
N GLU A 6 18.64 42.93 -8.36
CA GLU A 6 19.56 42.02 -7.66
C GLU A 6 18.82 41.13 -6.63
N MET A 7 19.05 39.81 -6.72
CA MET A 7 18.58 38.82 -5.76
C MET A 7 19.67 38.57 -4.71
N LYS A 8 19.44 39.01 -3.47
CA LYS A 8 20.32 38.72 -2.33
C LYS A 8 20.05 37.33 -1.78
N THR A 9 21.09 36.50 -1.78
CA THR A 9 21.13 35.16 -1.18
C THR A 9 21.53 35.27 0.29
N GLU A 10 20.59 35.00 1.22
CA GLU A 10 20.92 34.80 2.64
C GLU A 10 20.95 33.30 2.95
N ALA A 11 22.14 32.82 3.29
CA ALA A 11 22.41 31.46 3.70
C ALA A 11 22.16 31.32 5.22
N THR A 12 21.12 30.59 5.61
CA THR A 12 20.87 30.24 7.02
C THR A 12 21.42 28.86 7.32
N LYS A 13 22.33 28.85 8.29
CA LYS A 13 23.15 27.75 8.80
C LYS A 13 22.29 26.76 9.61
N GLN A 14 22.33 25.48 9.25
CA GLN A 14 21.77 24.38 10.05
C GLN A 14 22.68 24.06 11.24
N GLU A 15 22.11 24.01 12.45
CA GLU A 15 22.74 23.36 13.60
C GLU A 15 22.22 21.93 13.73
N VAL A 16 23.16 20.98 13.67
CA VAL A 16 22.96 19.55 13.90
C VAL A 16 23.15 19.30 15.39
N GLN A 17 22.09 18.88 16.10
CA GLN A 17 22.20 18.33 17.45
C GLN A 17 22.16 16.80 17.36
N THR A 18 23.33 16.19 17.53
CA THR A 18 23.51 14.76 17.79
C THR A 18 23.28 14.48 19.27
N GLY A 19 22.12 13.91 19.60
CA GLY A 19 21.82 13.34 20.91
C GLY A 19 22.08 11.83 20.92
N GLN A 20 23.18 11.42 21.53
CA GLN A 20 23.46 10.04 21.95
C GLN A 20 22.64 9.70 23.20
N SER A 21 21.99 8.55 23.23
CA SER A 21 21.61 7.87 24.47
C SER A 21 21.71 6.35 24.31
N GLU A 22 22.18 5.73 25.39
CA GLU A 22 22.87 4.44 25.50
C GLU A 22 22.01 3.18 25.35
N PRO A 23 22.65 2.01 25.09
CA PRO A 23 21.98 0.71 25.06
C PRO A 23 21.74 0.13 26.47
N VAL A 24 20.48 -0.21 26.77
CA VAL A 24 20.10 -0.97 27.97
C VAL A 24 20.25 -2.48 27.70
N ALA A 25 20.99 -3.15 28.57
CA ALA A 25 21.32 -4.58 28.51
C ALA A 25 20.16 -5.50 28.95
N PRO A 26 20.18 -6.80 28.58
CA PRO A 26 19.08 -7.74 28.81
C PRO A 26 19.20 -8.47 30.16
N GLY A 27 18.11 -8.53 30.92
CA GLY A 27 17.95 -9.42 32.07
C GLY A 27 17.22 -10.71 31.68
N GLY A 28 17.86 -11.86 31.86
CA GLY A 28 17.20 -13.17 31.99
C GLY A 28 17.19 -13.63 33.46
N PRO A 29 16.99 -14.92 33.73
CA PRO A 29 15.74 -15.67 33.68
C PRO A 29 15.27 -16.08 35.10
N GLU A 30 13.96 -16.29 35.28
CA GLU A 30 13.40 -16.80 36.54
C GLU A 30 12.67 -18.14 36.28
N PRO A 31 13.07 -19.24 36.94
CA PRO A 31 12.40 -20.53 36.85
C PRO A 31 11.50 -20.76 38.08
N ASP A 32 10.18 -20.78 37.88
CA ASP A 32 9.26 -21.18 38.93
C ASP A 32 9.05 -22.70 38.95
N HIS A 33 9.59 -23.27 40.02
CA HIS A 33 9.16 -24.54 40.61
C HIS A 33 7.70 -24.44 41.07
N ASN A 34 6.84 -25.38 40.67
CA ASN A 34 5.88 -25.90 41.64
C ASN A 34 5.47 -27.35 41.38
N ALA A 35 5.56 -28.11 42.45
CA ALA A 35 5.30 -29.53 42.54
C ALA A 35 3.89 -29.80 43.09
N ASP A 36 3.46 -31.04 42.87
CA ASP A 36 2.58 -31.84 43.74
C ASP A 36 1.19 -31.32 44.09
N LYS A 37 0.18 -31.92 43.45
CA LYS A 37 -0.99 -32.43 44.19
C LYS A 37 -1.41 -33.83 43.72
N VAL A 38 -0.99 -34.79 44.53
CA VAL A 38 -1.61 -36.10 44.75
C VAL A 38 -3.10 -35.93 45.03
N ASN A 39 -3.97 -36.68 44.34
CA ASN A 39 -5.29 -36.99 44.89
C ASN A 39 -5.68 -38.45 44.66
N LYS A 40 -6.25 -39.01 45.72
CA LYS A 40 -6.48 -40.44 45.97
C LYS A 40 -7.81 -40.92 45.39
N GLY A 41 -7.77 -42.19 44.99
CA GLY A 41 -8.82 -43.21 44.97
C GLY A 41 -10.28 -42.83 45.23
N GLY A 42 -11.13 -43.13 44.24
CA GLY A 42 -12.55 -43.41 44.39
C GLY A 42 -12.91 -44.54 43.42
N ALA A 43 -13.60 -45.56 43.91
CA ALA A 43 -13.87 -46.81 43.20
C ALA A 43 -15.36 -46.94 42.80
N VAL A 44 -15.61 -47.69 41.71
CA VAL A 44 -16.87 -48.40 41.31
C VAL A 44 -17.98 -47.48 40.72
N PRO A 45 -18.80 -47.86 39.70
CA PRO A 45 -19.14 -49.21 39.20
C PRO A 45 -18.95 -49.52 37.71
N GLU A 46 -18.79 -50.83 37.52
CA GLU A 46 -18.76 -51.61 36.28
C GLU A 46 -20.21 -51.85 35.79
N ASP A 47 -20.69 -51.02 34.86
CA ASP A 47 -21.65 -51.44 33.82
C ASP A 47 -21.80 -50.33 32.77
N SER A 48 -20.98 -50.37 31.72
CA SER A 48 -21.18 -49.53 30.54
C SER A 48 -20.71 -50.29 29.31
N GLN A 49 -21.68 -50.67 28.49
CA GLN A 49 -21.44 -51.27 27.19
C GLN A 49 -20.48 -50.40 26.36
N PRO A 50 -19.62 -51.01 25.53
CA PRO A 50 -18.66 -50.27 24.73
C PRO A 50 -19.39 -49.40 23.71
N ILE A 51 -19.51 -48.11 24.01
CA ILE A 51 -19.76 -47.09 22.99
C ILE A 51 -18.53 -47.15 22.08
N ILE A 52 -18.73 -47.60 20.83
CA ILE A 52 -17.73 -47.45 19.77
C ILE A 52 -17.60 -45.95 19.53
N VAL A 53 -16.68 -45.32 20.26
CA VAL A 53 -16.18 -43.99 19.96
C VAL A 53 -15.24 -44.20 18.79
N ASP A 54 -15.75 -43.97 17.58
CA ASP A 54 -14.92 -43.91 16.39
C ASP A 54 -13.79 -42.91 16.68
N LYS A 55 -12.56 -43.44 16.70
CA LYS A 55 -11.36 -42.68 16.95
C LYS A 55 -11.29 -41.67 15.81
N PRO A 56 -11.43 -40.36 16.06
CA PRO A 56 -11.40 -39.38 14.98
C PRO A 56 -10.10 -39.57 14.22
N ASP A 57 -10.24 -39.76 12.93
CA ASP A 57 -9.12 -40.00 12.03
C ASP A 57 -8.08 -38.89 12.24
N ALA A 58 -6.81 -39.26 12.36
CA ALA A 58 -5.71 -38.31 12.62
C ALA A 58 -5.61 -37.20 11.55
N GLU A 59 -6.32 -37.36 10.43
CA GLU A 59 -6.50 -36.39 9.36
C GLU A 59 -7.50 -35.28 9.73
N THR A 60 -8.60 -35.61 10.41
CA THR A 60 -9.58 -34.64 10.93
C THR A 60 -8.99 -33.80 12.06
N ALA A 61 -8.19 -34.42 12.94
CA ALA A 61 -7.48 -33.70 14.01
C ALA A 61 -6.38 -32.75 13.49
N ARG A 62 -5.89 -32.93 12.26
CA ARG A 62 -4.95 -31.98 11.61
C ARG A 62 -5.67 -30.81 10.94
N GLN A 63 -6.94 -30.96 10.55
CA GLN A 63 -7.68 -29.88 9.90
C GLN A 63 -8.19 -28.82 10.88
N GLU A 64 -8.39 -29.16 12.16
CA GLU A 64 -8.84 -28.19 13.17
C GLU A 64 -7.71 -27.35 13.80
N MET A 65 -6.43 -27.71 13.59
CA MET A 65 -5.30 -26.99 14.20
C MET A 65 -4.77 -25.81 13.37
N ASP A 66 -5.37 -25.50 12.21
CA ASP A 66 -4.90 -24.42 11.31
C ASP A 66 -5.90 -23.24 11.18
N THR A 67 -7.00 -23.24 11.94
CA THR A 67 -8.06 -22.24 11.82
C THR A 67 -8.04 -21.13 12.88
N ASP A 68 -7.02 -21.04 13.71
CA ASP A 68 -6.98 -20.03 14.79
C ASP A 68 -5.68 -19.21 14.77
N LYS A 69 -5.34 -18.69 13.58
CA LYS A 69 -4.37 -17.59 13.52
C LYS A 69 -5.09 -16.34 14.05
N PRO A 70 -4.65 -15.74 15.16
CA PRO A 70 -5.36 -14.63 15.78
C PRO A 70 -5.54 -13.49 14.77
N LYS A 71 -6.79 -13.10 14.54
CA LYS A 71 -7.26 -12.01 13.66
C LYS A 71 -6.85 -10.60 14.14
N ILE A 72 -5.81 -10.50 14.96
CA ILE A 72 -5.41 -9.30 15.71
C ILE A 72 -4.64 -8.30 14.82
N ASP A 73 -4.16 -8.72 13.65
CA ASP A 73 -3.27 -7.90 12.82
C ASP A 73 -3.99 -7.07 11.73
N GLU A 74 -5.26 -7.36 11.44
CA GLU A 74 -5.96 -6.78 10.28
C GLU A 74 -6.49 -5.33 10.50
N PRO A 75 -7.12 -4.96 11.63
CA PRO A 75 -7.64 -3.60 11.81
C PRO A 75 -6.54 -2.53 11.97
N ILE A 76 -5.37 -2.93 12.48
CA ILE A 76 -4.22 -2.02 12.65
C ILE A 76 -3.65 -1.60 11.29
N ALA A 77 -3.74 -2.47 10.27
CA ALA A 77 -3.22 -2.18 8.94
C ALA A 77 -4.05 -1.11 8.22
N ALA A 78 -5.38 -1.21 8.22
CA ALA A 78 -6.25 -0.23 7.57
C ALA A 78 -6.14 1.16 8.23
N LEU A 79 -6.15 1.22 9.57
CA LEU A 79 -5.97 2.45 10.32
C LEU A 79 -4.62 3.13 10.00
N THR A 80 -3.55 2.33 9.90
CA THR A 80 -2.22 2.82 9.52
C THR A 80 -2.22 3.43 8.11
N LEU A 81 -2.94 2.82 7.16
CA LEU A 81 -3.04 3.33 5.79
C LEU A 81 -3.85 4.60 5.72
N TYR A 82 -4.99 4.69 6.40
CA TYR A 82 -5.76 5.93 6.48
C TYR A 82 -4.94 7.06 7.10
N GLY A 83 -4.19 6.77 8.18
CA GLY A 83 -3.28 7.73 8.81
C GLY A 83 -2.17 8.18 7.87
N PHE A 84 -1.57 7.27 7.11
CA PHE A 84 -0.55 7.61 6.12
C PHE A 84 -1.10 8.49 4.99
N ILE A 85 -2.27 8.15 4.44
CA ILE A 85 -2.95 8.97 3.43
C ILE A 85 -3.24 10.35 4.01
N LEU A 86 -3.77 10.45 5.23
CA LEU A 86 -4.06 11.72 5.90
C LEU A 86 -2.81 12.61 5.99
N VAL A 87 -1.67 12.05 6.40
CA VAL A 87 -0.40 12.80 6.47
C VAL A 87 0.04 13.28 5.08
N MET A 88 -0.02 12.43 4.06
CA MET A 88 0.33 12.82 2.69
C MET A 88 -0.62 13.89 2.14
N SER A 89 -1.91 13.78 2.41
CA SER A 89 -2.91 14.79 2.06
C SER A 89 -2.61 16.12 2.73
N PHE A 90 -2.18 16.12 4.00
CA PHE A 90 -1.77 17.33 4.70
C PHE A 90 -0.53 17.97 4.08
N VAL A 91 0.49 17.19 3.72
CA VAL A 91 1.67 17.70 3.00
C VAL A 91 1.26 18.35 1.68
N VAL A 92 0.41 17.69 0.89
CA VAL A 92 -0.10 18.24 -0.38
C VAL A 92 -0.88 19.53 -0.15
N MET A 93 -1.73 19.60 0.87
CA MET A 93 -2.50 20.79 1.21
C MET A 93 -1.59 21.98 1.54
N VAL A 94 -0.55 21.77 2.36
CA VAL A 94 0.41 22.81 2.74
C VAL A 94 1.19 23.31 1.53
N GLU A 95 1.77 22.40 0.74
CA GLU A 95 2.55 22.75 -0.46
C GLU A 95 1.67 23.45 -1.52
N ALA A 96 0.43 22.99 -1.72
CA ALA A 96 -0.52 23.62 -2.64
C ALA A 96 -0.94 25.02 -2.16
N SER A 97 -1.10 25.21 -0.84
CA SER A 97 -1.43 26.51 -0.26
C SER A 97 -0.30 27.52 -0.42
N ILE A 98 0.95 27.09 -0.19
CA ILE A 98 2.14 27.92 -0.43
C ILE A 98 2.22 28.32 -1.91
N GLU A 99 1.93 27.39 -2.82
CA GLU A 99 1.95 27.68 -4.24
C GLU A 99 0.81 28.64 -4.66
N CYS A 100 -0.39 28.51 -4.08
CA CYS A 100 -1.47 29.47 -4.28
C CYS A 100 -1.07 30.89 -3.82
N ASP A 101 -0.40 31.00 -2.67
CA ASP A 101 0.10 32.27 -2.14
C ASP A 101 1.18 32.87 -3.03
N ARG A 102 2.19 32.09 -3.43
CA ARG A 102 3.27 32.51 -4.34
C ARG A 102 2.75 33.00 -5.69
N ALA A 103 1.74 32.31 -6.23
CA ALA A 103 1.13 32.68 -7.51
C ALA A 103 0.13 33.85 -7.40
N ASN A 104 -0.21 34.31 -6.19
CA ASN A 104 -1.31 35.24 -5.91
C ASN A 104 -2.64 34.81 -6.55
N ASN A 105 -2.83 33.52 -6.78
CA ASN A 105 -4.02 32.94 -7.40
C ASN A 105 -4.14 31.46 -7.03
N CYS A 106 -5.36 31.05 -6.69
CA CYS A 106 -5.71 29.66 -6.33
C CYS A 106 -6.84 29.12 -7.22
N SER A 107 -6.84 29.48 -8.51
CA SER A 107 -7.73 28.90 -9.52
C SER A 107 -7.16 27.62 -10.14
N ASP A 108 -7.98 26.94 -10.94
CA ASP A 108 -7.58 25.85 -11.83
C ASP A 108 -6.87 24.70 -11.10
N GLU A 109 -5.69 24.28 -11.58
CA GLU A 109 -4.96 23.13 -11.03
C GLU A 109 -4.46 23.38 -9.59
N ARG A 110 -4.14 24.62 -9.25
CA ARG A 110 -3.72 24.99 -7.88
C ARG A 110 -4.91 24.87 -6.91
N GLY A 111 -6.07 25.38 -7.31
CA GLY A 111 -7.31 25.22 -6.56
C GLY A 111 -7.73 23.75 -6.44
N TRP A 112 -7.55 22.96 -7.51
CA TRP A 112 -7.76 21.51 -7.49
C TRP A 112 -6.83 20.81 -6.49
N ALA A 113 -5.55 21.18 -6.42
CA ALA A 113 -4.58 20.60 -5.49
C ALA A 113 -4.95 20.84 -4.01
N VAL A 114 -5.47 22.02 -3.66
CA VAL A 114 -6.02 22.29 -2.33
C VAL A 114 -7.32 21.49 -2.11
N THR A 115 -8.21 21.45 -3.11
CA THR A 115 -9.51 20.77 -2.97
C THR A 115 -9.35 19.27 -2.78
N VAL A 116 -8.52 18.60 -3.60
CA VAL A 116 -8.29 17.16 -3.54
C VAL A 116 -7.72 16.73 -2.19
N SER A 117 -6.79 17.53 -1.65
CA SER A 117 -6.17 17.27 -0.34
C SER A 117 -7.14 17.50 0.81
N VAL A 118 -7.92 18.59 0.80
CA VAL A 118 -8.94 18.84 1.83
C VAL A 118 -10.02 17.77 1.84
N ILE A 119 -10.56 17.38 0.67
CA ILE A 119 -11.53 16.28 0.58
C ILE A 119 -10.93 15.00 1.15
N SER A 120 -9.68 14.68 0.79
CA SER A 120 -9.01 13.49 1.30
C SER A 120 -8.79 13.54 2.82
N ILE A 121 -8.38 14.67 3.39
CA ILE A 121 -8.24 14.85 4.85
C ILE A 121 -9.57 14.62 5.55
N ILE A 122 -10.67 15.18 5.04
CA ILE A 122 -12.00 15.01 5.62
C ILE A 122 -12.42 13.53 5.54
N CYS A 123 -12.31 12.91 4.36
CA CYS A 123 -12.71 11.52 4.17
C CYS A 123 -11.89 10.55 5.03
N THR A 124 -10.57 10.73 5.10
CA THR A 124 -9.70 9.89 5.93
C THR A 124 -9.90 10.14 7.42
N GLY A 125 -10.12 11.39 7.84
CA GLY A 125 -10.46 11.72 9.23
C GLY A 125 -11.80 11.12 9.67
N VAL A 126 -12.82 11.16 8.81
CA VAL A 126 -14.10 10.49 9.05
C VAL A 126 -13.92 8.98 9.11
N ALA A 127 -13.17 8.38 8.19
CA ALA A 127 -12.89 6.94 8.20
C ALA A 127 -12.21 6.52 9.50
N ILE A 128 -11.14 7.22 9.91
CA ILE A 128 -10.44 6.98 11.18
C ILE A 128 -11.40 7.12 12.37
N ALA A 129 -12.22 8.16 12.41
CA ALA A 129 -13.18 8.35 13.49
C ALA A 129 -14.22 7.22 13.53
N LEU A 130 -14.75 6.80 12.38
CA LEU A 130 -15.71 5.67 12.31
C LEU A 130 -15.07 4.37 12.82
N GLU A 131 -13.85 4.06 12.39
CA GLU A 131 -13.11 2.88 12.88
C GLU A 131 -12.81 2.95 14.39
N MET A 132 -12.61 4.15 14.94
CA MET A 132 -12.36 4.35 16.37
C MET A 132 -13.61 4.28 17.24
N TYR A 133 -14.75 4.78 16.76
CA TYR A 133 -15.98 4.92 17.54
C TYR A 133 -17.00 3.81 17.33
N THR A 134 -16.89 3.08 16.22
CA THR A 134 -17.85 2.05 15.87
C THR A 134 -17.14 0.76 15.52
N ASP A 135 -17.51 -0.35 16.18
CA ASP A 135 -17.26 -1.72 15.70
C ASP A 135 -18.13 -2.05 14.47
N VAL A 136 -18.56 -1.02 13.72
CA VAL A 136 -19.42 -1.21 12.56
C VAL A 136 -18.54 -1.72 11.44
N CYS A 137 -18.40 -3.04 11.40
CA CYS A 137 -17.89 -3.85 10.30
C CYS A 137 -18.80 -3.69 9.07
N SER A 138 -18.86 -2.50 8.49
CA SER A 138 -19.35 -2.38 7.13
C SER A 138 -18.17 -2.44 6.20
N ASP A 139 -17.71 -3.67 5.92
CA ASP A 139 -16.70 -3.98 4.91
C ASP A 139 -17.04 -3.26 3.58
N ILE A 140 -18.33 -3.06 3.30
CA ILE A 140 -18.82 -2.33 2.13
C ILE A 140 -18.44 -0.84 2.19
N ILE A 141 -18.62 -0.18 3.34
CA ILE A 141 -18.26 1.24 3.50
C ILE A 141 -16.74 1.42 3.34
N GLY A 142 -15.93 0.59 3.98
CA GLY A 142 -14.47 0.62 3.85
C GLY A 142 -14.02 0.48 2.39
N VAL A 143 -14.58 -0.47 1.66
CA VAL A 143 -14.33 -0.66 0.22
C VAL A 143 -14.73 0.59 -0.59
N ILE A 144 -15.91 1.17 -0.34
CA ILE A 144 -16.36 2.37 -1.06
C ILE A 144 -15.42 3.54 -0.82
N PHE A 145 -15.00 3.76 0.44
CA PHE A 145 -14.04 4.81 0.78
C PHE A 145 -12.68 4.59 0.11
N ALA A 146 -12.17 3.36 0.11
CA ALA A 146 -10.91 3.03 -0.53
C ALA A 146 -10.94 3.32 -2.04
N PHE A 147 -11.99 2.90 -2.74
CA PHE A 147 -12.14 3.17 -4.17
C PHE A 147 -12.31 4.66 -4.46
N PHE A 148 -13.09 5.37 -3.63
CA PHE A 148 -13.24 6.81 -3.75
C PHE A 148 -11.89 7.53 -3.62
N LEU A 149 -11.10 7.20 -2.60
CA LEU A 149 -9.77 7.77 -2.40
C LEU A 149 -8.83 7.45 -3.56
N LEU A 150 -8.87 6.22 -4.09
CA LEU A 150 -8.07 5.85 -5.26
C LEU A 150 -8.44 6.68 -6.50
N LEU A 151 -9.73 6.87 -6.78
CA LEU A 151 -10.19 7.69 -7.91
C LEU A 151 -9.82 9.16 -7.72
N LEU A 152 -10.04 9.70 -6.51
CA LEU A 152 -9.69 11.05 -6.14
C LEU A 152 -8.18 11.31 -6.34
N TRP A 153 -7.33 10.43 -5.82
CA TRP A 153 -5.88 10.54 -5.97
C TRP A 153 -5.38 10.18 -7.36
N SER A 154 -6.13 9.43 -8.17
CA SER A 154 -5.78 9.22 -9.59
C SER A 154 -5.90 10.54 -10.36
N GLY A 155 -6.98 11.30 -10.12
CA GLY A 155 -7.11 12.66 -10.62
C GLY A 155 -6.10 13.62 -9.98
N GLY A 156 -5.84 13.47 -8.68
CA GLY A 156 -4.85 14.20 -7.92
C GLY A 156 -3.44 14.04 -8.50
N ALA A 157 -2.82 12.88 -8.35
CA ALA A 157 -1.48 12.59 -8.86
C ALA A 157 -1.36 12.89 -10.37
N GLY A 158 -2.38 12.56 -11.16
CA GLY A 158 -2.41 12.88 -12.59
C GLY A 158 -2.29 14.38 -12.87
N VAL A 159 -3.26 15.17 -12.42
CA VAL A 159 -3.28 16.62 -12.71
C VAL A 159 -2.11 17.33 -12.02
N LEU A 160 -1.86 17.02 -10.76
CA LEU A 160 -0.87 17.72 -9.93
C LEU A 160 0.55 17.54 -10.43
N THR A 161 0.88 16.37 -10.99
CA THR A 161 2.26 16.04 -11.39
C THR A 161 2.53 16.14 -12.88
N PHE A 162 1.50 16.05 -13.73
CA PHE A 162 1.66 16.22 -15.17
C PHE A 162 1.32 17.62 -15.68
N ARG A 163 0.52 18.41 -14.96
CA ARG A 163 0.18 19.79 -15.36
C ARG A 163 0.71 20.85 -14.41
N ALA A 164 0.19 20.87 -13.19
CA ALA A 164 0.52 21.86 -12.18
C ALA A 164 -0.14 21.48 -10.85
N PRO A 165 0.37 21.93 -9.69
CA PRO A 165 1.59 22.73 -9.55
C PRO A 165 2.89 21.93 -9.40
N PHE A 166 2.82 20.63 -9.19
CA PHE A 166 3.96 19.80 -8.82
C PHE A 166 4.58 19.10 -10.04
N THR A 167 4.92 19.83 -11.10
CA THR A 167 5.59 19.24 -12.27
C THR A 167 7.07 18.94 -12.03
N ALA A 168 7.70 19.72 -11.14
CA ALA A 168 9.03 19.44 -10.64
C ALA A 168 8.97 18.46 -9.44
N THR A 169 9.99 17.62 -9.32
CA THR A 169 10.12 16.72 -8.17
C THR A 169 10.32 17.53 -6.87
N GLY A 170 9.54 17.18 -5.85
CA GLY A 170 9.49 17.90 -4.57
C GLY A 170 8.48 17.24 -3.63
N ASN A 171 8.25 17.85 -2.46
CA ASN A 171 7.38 17.27 -1.43
C ASN A 171 5.96 17.01 -1.95
N GLY A 172 5.35 18.00 -2.62
CA GLY A 172 4.01 17.84 -3.21
C GLY A 172 3.95 16.76 -4.30
N TYR A 173 5.01 16.63 -5.11
CA TYR A 173 5.13 15.58 -6.12
C TYR A 173 5.11 14.19 -5.47
N PHE A 174 6.02 13.96 -4.51
CA PHE A 174 6.14 12.65 -3.85
C PHE A 174 4.93 12.32 -3.00
N ALA A 175 4.40 13.29 -2.25
CA ALA A 175 3.22 13.09 -1.42
C ALA A 175 1.98 12.71 -2.26
N SER A 176 1.81 13.32 -3.44
CA SER A 176 0.69 12.97 -4.35
C SER A 176 0.77 11.53 -4.82
N TRP A 177 1.95 11.05 -5.22
CA TRP A 177 2.16 9.65 -5.62
C TRP A 177 2.05 8.68 -4.45
N LEU A 178 2.61 9.02 -3.29
CA LEU A 178 2.52 8.18 -2.09
C LEU A 178 1.07 8.04 -1.62
N ALA A 179 0.27 9.11 -1.66
CA ALA A 179 -1.16 9.05 -1.36
C ALA A 179 -1.91 8.16 -2.37
N TRP A 180 -1.55 8.22 -3.66
CA TRP A 180 -2.12 7.34 -4.68
C TRP A 180 -1.78 5.86 -4.44
N PHE A 181 -0.50 5.54 -4.20
CA PHE A 181 -0.08 4.16 -3.89
C PHE A 181 -0.72 3.64 -2.61
N ALA A 182 -0.79 4.46 -1.56
CA ALA A 182 -1.45 4.08 -0.32
C ALA A 182 -2.95 3.84 -0.52
N SER A 183 -3.63 4.67 -1.34
CA SER A 183 -5.03 4.46 -1.70
C SER A 183 -5.24 3.19 -2.54
N ALA A 184 -4.32 2.87 -3.45
CA ALA A 184 -4.36 1.63 -4.21
C ALA A 184 -4.17 0.40 -3.32
N TYR A 185 -3.23 0.48 -2.37
CA TYR A 185 -3.00 -0.58 -1.40
C TYR A 185 -4.18 -0.72 -0.42
N LEU A 186 -4.84 0.37 -0.05
CA LEU A 186 -6.06 0.36 0.73
C LEU A 186 -7.20 -0.35 -0.02
N VAL A 187 -7.39 -0.11 -1.32
CA VAL A 187 -8.36 -0.86 -2.14
C VAL A 187 -8.05 -2.36 -2.13
N TYR A 188 -6.77 -2.72 -2.20
CA TYR A 188 -6.33 -4.11 -2.07
C TYR A 188 -6.61 -4.68 -0.66
N SER A 189 -6.42 -3.91 0.42
CA SER A 189 -6.67 -4.36 1.79
C SER A 189 -8.15 -4.44 2.15
N GLU A 190 -9.02 -3.64 1.53
CA GLU A 190 -10.44 -3.64 1.85
C GLU A 190 -11.25 -4.61 0.98
N SER A 191 -10.86 -4.80 -0.29
CA SER A 191 -11.67 -5.59 -1.22
C SER A 191 -11.33 -7.09 -1.17
N PRO A 192 -12.24 -7.97 -0.69
CA PRO A 192 -12.00 -9.41 -0.67
C PRO A 192 -11.85 -10.01 -2.08
N PHE A 193 -12.52 -9.42 -3.06
CA PHE A 193 -12.40 -9.81 -4.46
C PHE A 193 -10.99 -9.53 -5.00
N LEU A 194 -10.47 -8.31 -4.78
CA LEU A 194 -9.11 -7.96 -5.19
C LEU A 194 -8.08 -8.74 -4.40
N LYS A 195 -8.24 -8.90 -3.09
CA LYS A 195 -7.33 -9.73 -2.27
C LYS A 195 -7.10 -11.08 -2.90
N ARG A 196 -8.17 -11.80 -3.27
CA ARG A 196 -8.08 -13.14 -3.87
C ARG A 196 -7.37 -13.13 -5.22
N ARG A 197 -7.73 -12.21 -6.12
CA ARG A 197 -7.14 -12.14 -7.46
C ARG A 197 -5.68 -11.70 -7.42
N VAL A 198 -5.40 -10.69 -6.61
CA VAL A 198 -4.06 -10.15 -6.45
C VAL A 198 -3.20 -11.15 -5.68
N SER A 199 -3.70 -11.88 -4.67
CA SER A 199 -2.93 -12.95 -4.01
C SER A 199 -2.60 -14.10 -4.96
N GLU A 200 -3.49 -14.47 -5.89
CA GLU A 200 -3.17 -15.44 -6.95
C GLU A 200 -1.99 -14.94 -7.79
N VAL A 201 -2.00 -13.66 -8.17
CA VAL A 201 -0.91 -13.01 -8.93
C VAL A 201 0.37 -12.84 -8.08
N PHE A 202 0.27 -12.53 -6.79
CA PHE A 202 1.41 -12.40 -5.88
C PHE A 202 1.93 -13.76 -5.38
N SER A 203 1.18 -14.84 -5.58
CA SER A 203 1.70 -16.20 -5.39
C SER A 203 2.56 -16.65 -6.58
N ALA A 204 2.47 -15.95 -7.72
CA ALA A 204 3.37 -16.17 -8.85
C ALA A 204 4.83 -15.87 -8.47
N GLY A 205 5.77 -16.50 -9.18
CA GLY A 205 7.20 -16.44 -8.86
C GLY A 205 7.75 -15.02 -8.76
N LEU A 206 8.85 -14.85 -8.02
CA LEU A 206 9.56 -13.57 -7.85
C LEU A 206 9.88 -12.87 -9.19
N HIS A 207 10.16 -13.67 -10.23
CA HIS A 207 10.41 -13.19 -11.58
C HIS A 207 9.19 -12.49 -12.19
N PHE A 208 8.00 -13.10 -12.05
CA PHE A 208 6.76 -12.52 -12.56
C PHE A 208 6.46 -11.16 -11.91
N LYS A 209 6.65 -11.05 -10.58
CA LYS A 209 6.46 -9.78 -9.84
C LYS A 209 7.40 -8.67 -10.34
N SER A 210 8.67 -9.01 -10.53
CA SER A 210 9.67 -8.05 -11.01
C SER A 210 9.32 -7.56 -12.42
N MET A 211 8.86 -8.46 -13.29
CA MET A 211 8.46 -8.13 -14.65
C MET A 211 7.17 -7.30 -14.70
N LEU A 212 6.18 -7.63 -13.88
CA LEU A 212 4.95 -6.85 -13.74
C LEU A 212 5.25 -5.42 -13.29
N ALA A 213 6.13 -5.24 -12.30
CA ALA A 213 6.56 -3.93 -11.84
C ALA A 213 7.22 -3.11 -12.96
N ILE A 214 8.09 -3.74 -13.76
CA ILE A 214 8.75 -3.09 -14.92
C ILE A 214 7.72 -2.68 -15.98
N VAL A 215 6.74 -3.53 -16.29
CA VAL A 215 5.69 -3.21 -17.27
C VAL A 215 4.85 -2.03 -16.79
N LEU A 216 4.41 -2.05 -15.53
CA LEU A 216 3.62 -0.95 -14.95
C LEU A 216 4.40 0.38 -14.94
N GLY A 217 5.66 0.36 -14.50
CA GLY A 217 6.53 1.52 -14.55
C GLY A 217 6.74 2.04 -15.97
N SER A 218 6.93 1.14 -16.95
CA SER A 218 7.09 1.49 -18.36
C SER A 218 5.83 2.14 -18.94
N ILE A 219 4.64 1.66 -18.57
CA ILE A 219 3.36 2.26 -18.99
C ILE A 219 3.24 3.68 -18.44
N VAL A 220 3.58 3.90 -17.17
CA VAL A 220 3.53 5.24 -16.55
C VAL A 220 4.46 6.21 -17.29
N VAL A 221 5.71 5.79 -17.53
CA VAL A 221 6.68 6.62 -18.27
C VAL A 221 6.23 6.88 -19.71
N LEU A 222 5.60 5.90 -20.37
CA LEU A 222 5.06 6.07 -21.72
C LEU A 222 3.95 7.12 -21.76
N ILE A 223 3.00 7.06 -20.82
CA ILE A 223 1.90 8.03 -20.73
C ILE A 223 2.46 9.42 -20.43
N ALA A 224 3.36 9.53 -19.45
CA ALA A 224 4.04 10.77 -19.10
C ALA A 224 4.75 11.41 -20.30
N GLY A 225 5.58 10.62 -20.99
CA GLY A 225 6.31 11.05 -22.16
C GLY A 225 5.39 11.43 -23.31
N ALA A 226 4.30 10.71 -23.52
CA ALA A 226 3.34 11.00 -24.58
C ALA A 226 2.63 12.34 -24.36
N ILE A 227 2.26 12.66 -23.12
CA ILE A 227 1.68 13.97 -22.77
C ILE A 227 2.70 15.08 -23.01
N LEU A 228 3.94 14.92 -22.54
CA LEU A 228 5.01 15.91 -22.76
C LEU A 228 5.30 16.12 -24.25
N CYS A 229 5.32 15.04 -25.05
CA CYS A 229 5.50 15.13 -26.50
C CYS A 229 4.29 15.72 -27.24
N ALA A 230 3.11 15.77 -26.62
CA ALA A 230 1.93 16.40 -27.21
C ALA A 230 1.88 17.91 -26.93
N GLU A 231 2.37 18.34 -25.76
CA GLU A 231 2.41 19.75 -25.38
C GLU A 231 3.68 20.47 -25.87
N GLU A 232 4.82 19.78 -25.90
CA GLU A 232 6.11 20.30 -26.37
C GLU A 232 6.61 19.55 -27.62
N ASN A 233 7.60 20.13 -28.32
CA ASN A 233 8.25 19.43 -29.43
C ASN A 233 8.91 18.13 -28.93
N CYS A 234 8.48 16.99 -29.48
CA CYS A 234 8.97 15.65 -29.15
C CYS A 234 10.42 15.43 -29.64
N THR A 235 11.37 16.11 -29.01
CA THR A 235 12.80 16.09 -29.34
C THR A 235 13.61 15.83 -28.08
N ASN A 236 14.88 15.44 -28.24
CA ASN A 236 15.81 15.23 -27.13
C ASN A 236 15.24 14.28 -26.06
N GLN A 237 15.26 14.70 -24.79
CA GLN A 237 14.88 13.89 -23.63
C GLN A 237 13.40 13.46 -23.67
N ASN A 238 12.51 14.30 -24.20
CA ASN A 238 11.08 13.99 -24.33
C ASN A 238 10.87 12.82 -25.30
N ALA A 239 11.60 12.78 -26.42
CA ALA A 239 11.54 11.66 -27.36
C ALA A 239 12.01 10.33 -26.72
N TYR A 240 13.05 10.37 -25.88
CA TYR A 240 13.52 9.17 -25.17
C TYR A 240 12.50 8.63 -24.18
N SER A 241 11.76 9.50 -23.49
CA SER A 241 10.72 9.10 -22.53
C SER A 241 9.58 8.29 -23.16
N VAL A 242 9.31 8.49 -24.46
CA VAL A 242 8.33 7.69 -25.22
C VAL A 242 8.98 6.45 -25.86
N ALA A 243 10.18 6.62 -26.44
CA ALA A 243 10.83 5.56 -27.21
C ALA A 243 11.22 4.36 -26.34
N VAL A 244 11.80 4.60 -25.16
CA VAL A 244 12.30 3.54 -24.26
C VAL A 244 11.18 2.59 -23.81
N PRO A 245 10.06 3.06 -23.22
CA PRO A 245 8.98 2.16 -22.83
C PRO A 245 8.27 1.51 -24.02
N SER A 246 8.20 2.19 -25.18
CA SER A 246 7.64 1.61 -26.41
C SER A 246 8.42 0.39 -26.91
N VAL A 247 9.72 0.31 -26.62
CA VAL A 247 10.56 -0.86 -26.94
C VAL A 247 10.56 -1.88 -25.80
N ALA A 248 10.60 -1.44 -24.54
CA ALA A 248 10.64 -2.32 -23.39
C ALA A 248 9.37 -3.18 -23.24
N ILE A 249 8.17 -2.61 -23.44
CA ILE A 249 6.90 -3.33 -23.25
C ILE A 249 6.79 -4.54 -24.21
N PRO A 250 7.03 -4.41 -25.53
CA PRO A 250 7.03 -5.56 -26.45
C PRO A 250 8.07 -6.63 -26.15
N ILE A 251 9.18 -6.29 -25.48
CA ILE A 251 10.22 -7.27 -25.10
C ILE A 251 9.81 -8.02 -23.84
N VAL A 252 9.27 -7.32 -22.85
CA VAL A 252 8.94 -7.90 -21.53
C VAL A 252 7.66 -8.73 -21.59
N LEU A 253 6.66 -8.33 -22.40
CA LEU A 253 5.37 -9.03 -22.48
C LEU A 253 5.47 -10.49 -22.96
N PRO A 254 6.21 -10.84 -24.03
CA PRO A 254 6.40 -12.23 -24.44
C PRO A 254 7.15 -13.05 -23.38
N PHE A 255 8.18 -12.49 -22.75
CA PHE A 255 8.88 -13.16 -21.66
C PHE A 255 7.96 -13.42 -20.46
N MET A 256 7.07 -12.48 -20.15
CA MET A 256 6.08 -12.63 -19.08
C MET A 256 5.06 -13.73 -19.44
N PHE A 257 4.67 -13.80 -20.71
CA PHE A 257 3.80 -14.87 -21.19
C PHE A 257 4.49 -16.25 -21.13
N LEU A 258 5.75 -16.33 -21.54
CA LEU A 258 6.52 -17.59 -21.49
C LEU A 258 6.72 -18.09 -20.05
N THR A 259 7.03 -17.20 -19.11
CA THR A 259 7.16 -17.55 -17.69
C THR A 259 5.84 -18.03 -17.11
N MET A 260 4.72 -17.38 -17.45
CA MET A 260 3.39 -17.88 -17.09
C MET A 260 3.09 -19.27 -17.66
N LEU A 261 3.44 -19.53 -18.93
CA LEU A 261 3.27 -20.86 -19.53
C LEU A 261 4.13 -21.92 -18.86
N GLN A 262 5.36 -21.58 -18.46
CA GLN A 262 6.26 -22.48 -17.72
C GLN A 262 5.68 -22.82 -16.34
N GLU A 263 5.26 -21.83 -15.57
CA GLU A 263 4.65 -22.05 -14.25
C GLU A 263 3.36 -22.88 -14.38
N TYR A 264 2.50 -22.57 -15.36
CA TYR A 264 1.29 -23.35 -15.62
C TYR A 264 1.58 -24.81 -15.99
N ALA A 265 2.60 -25.06 -16.82
CA ALA A 265 3.01 -26.41 -17.21
C ALA A 265 3.58 -27.22 -16.04
N ILE A 266 4.27 -26.56 -15.10
CA ILE A 266 4.80 -27.18 -13.87
C ILE A 266 3.64 -27.56 -12.93
N VAL A 267 2.71 -26.63 -12.67
CA VAL A 267 1.55 -26.88 -11.80
C VAL A 267 0.71 -28.04 -12.33
N ARG A 268 0.47 -28.11 -13.64
CA ARG A 268 -0.30 -29.20 -14.26
C ARG A 268 0.40 -30.57 -14.15
N LYS A 269 1.73 -30.60 -14.03
CA LYS A 269 2.50 -31.85 -13.91
C LYS A 269 2.59 -32.39 -12.49
N SER A 270 2.10 -31.68 -11.47
CA SER A 270 2.12 -32.18 -10.09
C SER A 270 1.12 -33.34 -9.92
N PRO A 271 1.58 -34.58 -9.68
CA PRO A 271 0.76 -35.79 -9.76
C PRO A 271 -0.13 -36.06 -8.53
N ASN A 272 -0.28 -35.12 -7.59
CA ASN A 272 -0.96 -35.33 -6.30
C ASN A 272 -2.44 -34.88 -6.24
N CYS A 273 -3.13 -34.78 -7.38
CA CYS A 273 -4.60 -34.84 -7.39
C CYS A 273 -5.03 -36.22 -7.93
N ARG A 274 -5.06 -37.21 -7.06
CA ARG A 274 -5.92 -38.39 -7.15
C ARG A 274 -6.63 -38.58 -5.83
#